data_AF-A0A661JXF7-F1
#
_entry.id   AF-A0A661JXF7-F1
#
_cell.length_a   1.000
_cell.length_b   1.000
_cell.length_c   1.000
_cell.angle_alpha   90.00
_cell.angle_beta   90.00
_cell.angle_gamma   90.00
#
_symmetry.space_group_name_H-M   'P 1'
#
loop_
_entity.id
_entity.type
_entity.pdbx_description
1 polymer ?
#
loop_
_entity_poly.entity_id
_entity_poly.type
_entity_poly.pdbx_seq_one_letter_code
_entity_poly.pdbx_strand_id
1 'polypeptide(L)' 'MALDRELLDILVCPKCKGELVLLEDESGLVCNNCKLKYPIEDDIPIMLIDEAIKIEETE' A
#
# COMPACT_ATOMS: atom_id res chain seq x y z
N MET A 1 -25.20 -18.36 1.65
CA MET A 1 -24.14 -17.48 1.11
C MET A 1 -23.97 -16.33 2.07
N ALA A 2 -23.29 -16.60 3.19
CA ALA A 2 -22.73 -15.54 3.99
C ALA A 2 -21.38 -15.24 3.33
N LEU A 3 -21.19 -14.01 2.87
CA LEU A 3 -19.88 -13.58 2.43
C LEU A 3 -19.12 -13.32 3.74
N ASP A 4 -18.49 -14.40 4.21
CA ASP A 4 -17.74 -14.50 5.45
C ASP A 4 -16.52 -13.58 5.43
N ARG A 5 -15.85 -13.44 6.58
CA ARG A 5 -14.80 -12.48 6.94
C ARG A 5 -13.61 -12.30 5.96
N GLU A 6 -13.56 -13.08 4.88
CA GLU A 6 -12.65 -13.00 3.73
C GLU A 6 -12.79 -11.68 2.93
N LEU A 7 -13.90 -10.94 3.10
CA LEU A 7 -14.03 -9.57 2.59
C LEU A 7 -13.16 -8.55 3.31
N LEU A 8 -12.67 -8.85 4.53
CA LEU A 8 -11.80 -8.01 5.37
C LEU A 8 -10.30 -8.09 4.97
N ASP A 9 -10.00 -8.60 3.77
CA ASP A 9 -8.72 -8.51 3.04
C ASP A 9 -8.46 -7.06 2.51
N ILE A 10 -9.04 -6.07 3.20
CA ILE A 10 -9.26 -4.69 2.75
C ILE A 10 -7.95 -3.90 2.89
N LEU A 11 -7.36 -3.51 1.76
CA LEU A 11 -6.09 -2.78 1.58
C LEU A 11 -4.82 -3.64 1.63
N VAL A 12 -4.84 -4.71 0.86
CA VAL A 12 -3.62 -5.38 0.42
C VAL A 12 -3.05 -4.69 -0.82
N CYS A 13 -1.72 -4.74 -0.98
CA CYS A 13 -1.02 -4.15 -2.12
C CYS A 13 -1.61 -4.66 -3.46
N PRO A 14 -1.98 -3.78 -4.41
CA PRO A 14 -2.59 -4.20 -5.67
C PRO A 14 -1.68 -5.12 -6.51
N LYS A 15 -0.36 -5.07 -6.27
CA LYS A 15 0.65 -5.84 -7.00
C LYS A 15 0.93 -7.21 -6.40
N CYS A 16 1.10 -7.31 -5.07
CA CYS A 16 1.54 -8.54 -4.40
C CYS A 16 0.54 -9.08 -3.37
N LYS A 17 -0.59 -8.42 -3.15
CA LYS A 17 -1.58 -8.74 -2.11
C LYS A 17 -0.98 -8.88 -0.70
N GLY A 18 0.17 -8.25 -0.47
CA GLY A 18 0.81 -8.19 0.83
C GLY A 18 0.28 -7.01 1.66
N GLU A 19 0.66 -6.98 2.93
CA GLU A 19 0.29 -5.89 3.84
C GLU A 19 0.88 -4.54 3.39
N LEU A 20 0.05 -3.49 3.52
CA LEU A 20 0.44 -2.10 3.38
C LEU A 20 0.59 -1.47 4.77
N VAL A 21 1.65 -0.71 4.96
CA VAL A 21 1.98 -0.02 6.20
C VAL A 21 1.89 1.48 5.93
N LEU A 22 1.01 2.17 6.64
CA LEU A 22 0.97 3.64 6.59
C LEU A 22 2.21 4.21 7.29
N LEU A 23 2.87 5.17 6.66
CA LEU A 23 3.97 5.90 7.28
C LEU A 23 3.47 6.76 8.44
N GLU A 24 4.30 6.95 9.46
CA GLU A 24 3.97 7.77 10.64
C GLU A 24 3.63 9.21 10.27
N ASP A 25 4.25 9.75 9.23
CA ASP A 25 3.99 11.10 8.72
C ASP A 25 2.73 11.20 7.83
N GLU A 26 1.94 10.12 7.72
CA GLU A 26 0.78 10.01 6.83
C GLU A 26 1.09 10.36 5.36
N SER A 27 2.38 10.37 4.99
CA SER A 27 2.88 10.78 3.67
C SER A 27 2.69 9.72 2.58
N GLY A 28 2.28 8.51 2.96
CA GLY A 28 2.09 7.41 2.03
C GLY A 28 1.93 6.04 2.67
N LEU A 29 1.53 5.08 1.84
CA LEU A 29 1.42 3.66 2.17
C LEU A 29 2.62 2.91 1.61
N VAL A 30 3.33 2.17 2.46
CA VAL A 30 4.49 1.37 2.08
C VAL A 30 4.13 -0.11 2.06
N CYS A 31 4.47 -0.78 0.97
CA CYS A 31 4.44 -2.23 0.88
C CYS A 31 5.83 -2.81 1.12
N ASN A 32 6.03 -3.49 2.25
CA ASN A 32 7.30 -4.15 2.57
C ASN A 32 7.63 -5.32 1.62
N ASN A 33 6.60 -6.02 1.11
CA ASN A 33 6.79 -7.16 0.23
C ASN A 33 7.22 -6.75 -1.19
N CYS A 34 6.59 -5.70 -1.71
CA CYS A 34 6.91 -5.17 -3.03
C CYS A 34 8.02 -4.10 -3.02
N LYS A 35 8.42 -3.63 -1.82
CA LYS A 35 9.29 -2.46 -1.61
C LYS A 35 8.84 -1.24 -2.43
N LEU A 36 7.54 -0.96 -2.36
CA LEU A 36 6.91 0.16 -3.06
C LEU A 36 6.25 1.09 -2.04
N LYS A 37 6.37 2.40 -2.25
CA LYS A 37 5.71 3.46 -1.50
C LYS A 37 4.68 4.12 -2.42
N TYR A 38 3.43 4.11 -2.01
CA TYR A 38 2.32 4.84 -2.62
C TYR A 38 2.18 6.18 -1.89
N PRO A 39 2.48 7.32 -2.53
CA PRO A 39 2.35 8.62 -1.90
C PRO A 39 0.88 8.99 -1.65
N ILE A 40 0.64 9.86 -0.67
CA ILE A 40 -0.66 10.49 -0.43
C ILE A 40 -0.54 11.97 -0.83
N GLU A 41 -1.38 12.40 -1.77
CA GLU A 41 -1.44 13.78 -2.27
C GLU A 41 -2.87 14.31 -2.10
N ASP A 42 -3.04 15.51 -1.55
CA ASP A 42 -4.37 16.09 -1.26
C ASP A 42 -5.29 15.16 -0.43
N ASP A 43 -4.73 14.47 0.56
CA ASP A 43 -5.42 13.44 1.38
C ASP A 43 -5.95 12.23 0.56
N ILE A 44 -5.51 12.08 -0.69
CA ILE A 44 -5.88 10.96 -1.57
C ILE A 44 -4.66 10.04 -1.78
N PRO A 45 -4.72 8.76 -1.37
CA PRO A 45 -3.66 7.80 -1.62
C PRO A 45 -3.57 7.46 -3.11
N ILE A 46 -2.44 7.78 -3.72
CA ILE A 46 -2.13 7.41 -5.11
C ILE A 46 -1.77 5.92 -5.15
N MET A 47 -2.78 5.06 -5.22
CA MET A 47 -2.61 3.60 -5.34
C MET A 47 -2.36 3.13 -6.78
N LEU A 48 -1.66 3.95 -7.58
CA LEU A 48 -1.25 3.60 -8.94
C LEU A 48 0.13 2.95 -8.90
N ILE A 49 0.26 1.81 -9.58
CA ILE A 49 1.53 1.06 -9.62
C ILE A 49 2.60 1.85 -10.37
N ASP A 50 2.22 2.63 -11.39
CA ASP A 50 3.12 3.51 -12.15
C ASP A 50 3.66 4.68 -11.31
N GLU A 51 2.85 5.21 -10.40
CA GLU A 51 3.24 6.31 -9.49
C GLU A 51 3.90 5.79 -8.21
N ALA A 52 3.94 4.48 -8.01
CA ALA A 52 4.53 3.88 -6.82
C ALA A 52 6.05 4.05 -6.83
N ILE A 53 6.57 4.67 -5.79
CA ILE A 53 8.01 4.93 -5.62
C ILE A 53 8.66 3.69 -5.05
N LYS A 54 9.64 3.12 -5.74
CA LYS A 54 10.39 1.98 -5.22
C LYS A 54 11.29 2.43 -4.07
N ILE A 55 11.02 1.93 -2.87
CA ILE A 55 11.85 2.14 -1.70
C ILE A 55 12.94 1.07 -1.70
N GLU A 56 14.00 1.33 -2.46
CA GLU A 56 15.25 0.61 -2.29
C GLU A 56 15.81 1.09 -0.94
N GLU A 57 15.73 0.25 0.10
CA GLU A 57 16.46 0.47 1.35
C GLU A 57 17.90 0.74 0.97
N THR A 58 18.26 2.02 0.93
CA THR A 58 19.62 2.47 0.80
C THR A 58 20.17 2.37 2.21
N GLU A 59 20.90 1.29 2.44
CA GLU A 59 21.78 1.10 3.59
C GLU A 59 22.86 2.20 3.63
#